data_AF-A0A3A8Q2Z3-F1
#
_entry.id   AF-A0A3A8Q2Z3-F1
#
_cell.length_a   1.000
_cell.length_b   1.000
_cell.length_c   1.000
_cell.angle_alpha   90.00
_cell.angle_beta   90.00
_cell.angle_gamma   90.00
#
_symmetry.space_group_name_H-M   'P 1'
#
loop_
_entity.id
_entity.type
_entity.pdbx_description
1 polymer ?
#
loop_
_entity_poly.entity_id
_entity_poly.type
_entity_poly.pdbx_seq_one_letter_code
_entity_poly.pdbx_strand_id
1 'polypeptide(L)'
;MAATILEARCVAPFVVRVRFSDGMEGEASLEPCLFDWDLSRVPGLTPELREWLRSPEHFATVRLDAEAGTLAWGDARPFDPSVVYWRVEQYRVPVTVRTKDGTVLANLLLGGRREVWTGGLTVGSAPDNTVVVNRPGVAPHHVRVRVGGGHHPCYFVEVVEGTTTAGGTSSSTPGVKWRVPMEEPLLLELADCTVQVN
;
A
#
# COMPACT_ATOMS: atom_id res chain seq x y z
N MET A 1 -23.51 10.00 -5.21
CA MET A 1 -23.19 10.04 -3.77
C MET A 1 -21.74 9.62 -3.63
N ALA A 2 -20.92 10.39 -2.91
CA ALA A 2 -19.56 9.95 -2.59
C ALA A 2 -19.65 8.76 -1.62
N ALA A 3 -18.78 7.77 -1.79
CA ALA A 3 -18.72 6.64 -0.87
C ALA A 3 -18.32 7.13 0.53
N THR A 4 -19.04 6.70 1.56
CA THR A 4 -18.74 7.05 2.95
C THR A 4 -17.73 6.08 3.53
N ILE A 5 -16.92 6.54 4.48
CA ILE A 5 -15.98 5.67 5.20
C ILE A 5 -16.77 4.86 6.24
N LEU A 6 -16.61 3.53 6.19
CA LEU A 6 -17.23 2.57 7.11
C LEU A 6 -16.27 2.05 8.18
N GLU A 7 -14.98 2.05 7.88
CA GLU A 7 -13.92 1.71 8.83
C GLU A 7 -12.71 2.60 8.58
N ALA A 8 -12.03 3.02 9.65
CA ALA A 8 -10.81 3.80 9.57
C ALA A 8 -9.89 3.51 10.76
N ARG A 9 -8.58 3.37 10.52
CA ARG A 9 -7.56 3.31 11.57
C ARG A 9 -6.22 3.85 11.09
N CYS A 10 -5.44 4.45 11.99
CA CYS A 10 -4.04 4.77 11.73
C CYS A 10 -3.21 3.49 11.62
N VAL A 11 -2.37 3.38 10.60
CA VAL A 11 -1.48 2.22 10.39
C VAL A 11 0.01 2.60 10.33
N ALA A 12 0.31 3.87 10.07
CA ALA A 12 1.65 4.45 10.15
C ALA A 12 1.53 5.98 10.28
N PRO A 13 2.58 6.68 10.71
CA PRO A 13 2.62 8.13 10.66
C PRO A 13 2.20 8.68 9.29
N PHE A 14 1.11 9.46 9.39
CA PHE A 14 0.26 10.10 8.40
C PHE A 14 -0.51 9.17 7.44
N VAL A 15 -0.67 7.89 7.76
CA VAL A 15 -1.38 6.90 6.95
C VAL A 15 -2.58 6.32 7.67
N VAL A 16 -3.72 6.34 6.99
CA VAL A 16 -4.96 5.69 7.45
C VAL A 16 -5.34 4.55 6.53
N ARG A 17 -5.73 3.42 7.11
CA ARG A 17 -6.42 2.35 6.38
C ARG A 17 -7.91 2.56 6.50
N VAL A 18 -8.60 2.53 5.36
CA VAL A 18 -10.03 2.82 5.26
C VAL A 18 -10.77 1.78 4.44
N ARG A 19 -12.03 1.54 4.80
CA ARG A 19 -13.00 0.78 4.00
C ARG A 19 -14.20 1.67 3.71
N PHE A 20 -14.62 1.76 2.45
CA PHE A 20 -15.73 2.57 1.98
C PHE A 20 -17.01 1.73 1.79
N SER A 21 -18.14 2.43 1.69
CA SER A 21 -19.48 1.82 1.55
C SER A 21 -19.71 1.05 0.26
N ASP A 22 -18.94 1.33 -0.78
CA ASP A 22 -18.97 0.62 -2.07
C ASP A 22 -18.05 -0.61 -2.12
N GLY A 23 -17.42 -0.95 -0.98
CA GLY A 23 -16.47 -2.05 -0.87
C GLY A 23 -15.03 -1.67 -1.22
N MET A 24 -14.76 -0.43 -1.64
CA MET A 24 -13.38 0.01 -1.82
C MET A 24 -12.65 -0.01 -0.48
N GLU A 25 -11.49 -0.68 -0.41
CA GLU A 25 -10.61 -0.67 0.76
C GLU A 25 -9.19 -0.33 0.33
N GLY A 26 -8.48 0.44 1.15
CA GLY A 26 -7.06 0.69 0.96
C GLY A 26 -6.47 1.60 2.02
N GLU A 27 -5.21 1.95 1.81
CA GLU A 27 -4.50 2.88 2.68
C GLU A 27 -4.30 4.20 1.96
N ALA A 28 -4.52 5.30 2.68
CA ALA A 28 -4.35 6.66 2.18
C ALA A 28 -3.33 7.37 3.06
N SER A 29 -2.22 7.79 2.47
CA SER A 29 -1.37 8.79 3.11
C SER A 29 -2.01 10.15 3.01
N LEU A 30 -2.09 10.83 4.14
CA LEU A 30 -2.50 12.22 4.27
C LEU A 30 -1.28 13.14 4.48
N GLU A 31 -0.05 12.61 4.40
CA GLU A 31 1.19 13.38 4.50
C GLU A 31 1.18 14.58 3.53
N PRO A 32 0.81 14.43 2.23
CA PRO A 32 0.78 15.59 1.34
C PRO A 32 -0.25 16.63 1.75
N CYS A 33 -1.37 16.25 2.35
CA CYS A 33 -2.35 17.20 2.86
C CYS A 33 -1.80 18.02 4.03
N LEU A 34 -0.92 17.41 4.85
CA LEU A 34 -0.32 18.01 6.03
C LEU A 34 0.95 18.81 5.70
N PHE A 35 1.73 18.44 4.70
CA PHE A 35 3.05 19.04 4.45
C PHE A 35 3.13 19.80 3.13
N ASP A 36 2.46 19.34 2.07
CA ASP A 36 2.74 19.82 0.71
C ASP A 36 1.61 20.64 0.10
N TRP A 37 0.36 20.28 0.36
CA TRP A 37 -0.79 20.87 -0.32
C TRP A 37 -1.12 22.25 0.23
N ASP A 38 -1.64 23.10 -0.66
CA ASP A 38 -2.32 24.32 -0.26
C ASP A 38 -3.61 23.98 0.51
N LEU A 39 -3.91 24.77 1.57
CA LEU A 39 -5.08 24.54 2.42
C LEU A 39 -6.42 24.65 1.66
N SER A 40 -6.46 25.41 0.56
CA SER A 40 -7.65 25.48 -0.31
C SER A 40 -8.07 24.12 -0.88
N ARG A 41 -7.15 23.14 -0.96
CA ARG A 41 -7.46 21.76 -1.39
C ARG A 41 -8.15 20.94 -0.31
N VAL A 42 -8.06 21.33 0.95
CA VAL A 42 -8.69 20.66 2.09
C VAL A 42 -9.32 21.72 3.01
N PRO A 43 -10.45 22.33 2.62
CA PRO A 43 -11.00 23.50 3.32
C PRO A 43 -11.37 23.24 4.79
N GLY A 44 -11.69 22.00 5.15
CA GLY A 44 -11.98 21.60 6.53
C GLY A 44 -10.74 21.52 7.43
N LEU A 45 -9.53 21.57 6.86
CA LEU A 45 -8.27 21.51 7.60
C LEU A 45 -7.78 22.93 7.92
N THR A 46 -8.06 23.42 9.13
CA THR A 46 -7.57 24.75 9.56
C THR A 46 -6.05 24.73 9.74
N PRO A 47 -5.36 25.90 9.68
CA PRO A 47 -3.92 25.98 9.91
C PRO A 47 -3.48 25.38 11.27
N GLU A 48 -4.24 25.64 12.34
CA GLU A 48 -3.93 25.17 13.69
C GLU A 48 -4.08 23.66 13.78
N LEU A 49 -5.17 23.12 13.23
CA LEU A 49 -5.39 21.68 13.18
C LEU A 49 -4.35 20.98 12.30
N ARG A 50 -3.96 21.58 11.18
CA ARG A 50 -2.90 21.07 10.31
C ARG A 50 -1.59 20.94 11.07
N GLU A 51 -1.17 21.98 11.78
CA GLU A 51 0.07 21.94 12.55
C GLU A 51 -0.01 20.91 13.69
N TRP A 52 -1.13 20.83 14.39
CA TRP A 52 -1.35 19.83 15.44
C TRP A 52 -1.25 18.39 14.88
N LEU A 53 -1.85 18.13 13.72
CA LEU A 53 -1.84 16.82 13.04
C LEU A 53 -0.48 16.45 12.44
N ARG A 54 0.48 17.36 12.32
CA ARG A 54 1.86 17.03 11.91
C ARG A 54 2.64 16.28 12.99
N SER A 55 2.11 16.17 14.20
CA SER A 55 2.62 15.22 15.20
C SER A 55 2.07 13.81 14.91
N PRO A 56 2.93 12.78 14.73
CA PRO A 56 2.47 11.40 14.55
C PRO A 56 1.55 10.90 15.68
N GLU A 57 1.80 11.33 16.92
CA GLU A 57 1.01 10.94 18.09
C GLU A 57 -0.41 11.52 18.01
N HIS A 58 -0.54 12.79 17.64
CA HIS A 58 -1.83 13.43 17.42
C HIS A 58 -2.56 12.80 16.23
N PHE A 59 -1.85 12.58 15.12
CA PHE A 59 -2.42 11.92 13.95
C PHE A 59 -2.97 10.52 14.27
N ALA A 60 -2.27 9.76 15.11
CA ALA A 60 -2.68 8.41 15.50
C ALA A 60 -4.02 8.36 16.27
N THR A 61 -4.52 9.49 16.79
CA THR A 61 -5.83 9.58 17.47
C THR A 61 -7.03 9.57 16.52
N VAL A 62 -6.80 9.37 15.21
CA VAL A 62 -7.86 9.29 14.19
C VAL A 62 -8.94 8.28 14.59
N ARG A 63 -10.18 8.66 14.37
CA ARG A 63 -11.36 7.81 14.55
C ARG A 63 -12.29 7.93 13.36
N LEU A 64 -13.12 6.91 13.17
CA LEU A 64 -14.29 7.03 12.30
C LEU A 64 -15.37 7.85 13.00
N ASP A 65 -15.88 8.86 12.31
CA ASP A 65 -17.17 9.45 12.62
C ASP A 65 -18.25 8.73 11.83
N ALA A 66 -18.97 7.82 12.48
CA ALA A 66 -19.94 6.95 11.81
C ALA A 66 -21.17 7.72 11.31
N GLU A 67 -21.53 8.84 11.93
CA GLU A 67 -22.66 9.68 11.53
C GLU A 67 -22.31 10.50 10.28
N ALA A 68 -21.12 11.11 10.27
CA ALA A 68 -20.65 11.87 9.13
C ALA A 68 -20.02 11.02 8.02
N GLY A 69 -19.70 9.75 8.29
CA GLY A 69 -19.06 8.83 7.34
C GLY A 69 -17.65 9.27 6.93
N THR A 70 -16.90 9.88 7.85
CA THR A 70 -15.58 10.47 7.57
C THR A 70 -14.57 10.28 8.72
N LEU A 71 -13.33 10.72 8.50
CA LEU A 71 -12.25 10.72 9.49
C LEU A 71 -12.42 11.89 10.47
N ALA A 72 -12.21 11.63 11.75
CA ALA A 72 -12.27 12.62 12.80
C ALA A 72 -11.05 12.60 13.73
N TRP A 73 -10.71 13.77 14.26
CA TRP A 73 -9.74 13.99 15.33
C TRP A 73 -10.37 14.91 16.37
N GLY A 74 -10.70 14.38 17.54
CA GLY A 74 -11.59 15.08 18.47
C GLY A 74 -12.91 15.42 17.78
N ASP A 75 -13.34 16.67 17.85
CA ASP A 75 -14.56 17.17 17.20
C ASP A 75 -14.37 17.61 15.74
N ALA A 76 -13.13 17.61 15.24
CA ALA A 76 -12.82 18.05 13.90
C ALA A 76 -13.01 16.92 12.88
N ARG A 77 -13.58 17.24 11.71
CA ARG A 77 -13.71 16.35 10.53
C ARG A 77 -13.08 17.02 9.31
N PRO A 78 -11.74 17.19 9.29
CA PRO A 78 -11.10 18.09 8.32
C PRO A 78 -11.04 17.56 6.89
N PHE A 79 -11.16 16.24 6.69
CA PHE A 79 -11.06 15.62 5.39
C PHE A 79 -12.45 15.22 4.87
N ASP A 80 -12.79 15.67 3.67
CA ASP A 80 -13.94 15.14 2.95
C ASP A 80 -13.67 13.68 2.52
N PRO A 81 -14.64 12.75 2.64
CA PRO A 81 -14.46 11.37 2.21
C PRO A 81 -13.95 11.21 0.78
N SER A 82 -14.32 12.13 -0.14
CA SER A 82 -13.85 12.11 -1.51
C SER A 82 -12.35 12.37 -1.65
N VAL A 83 -11.75 13.20 -0.78
CA VAL A 83 -10.30 13.41 -0.75
C VAL A 83 -9.61 12.11 -0.35
N VAL A 84 -10.10 11.45 0.69
CA VAL A 84 -9.54 10.18 1.16
C VAL A 84 -9.72 9.09 0.11
N TYR A 85 -10.89 9.01 -0.51
CA TYR A 85 -11.19 8.06 -1.58
C TYR A 85 -10.26 8.26 -2.77
N TRP A 86 -10.12 9.49 -3.25
CA TRP A 86 -9.21 9.84 -4.33
C TRP A 86 -7.77 9.46 -3.99
N ARG A 87 -7.32 9.66 -2.74
CA ARG A 87 -5.99 9.21 -2.31
C ARG A 87 -5.88 7.67 -2.39
N VAL A 88 -6.87 6.92 -1.93
CA VAL A 88 -6.86 5.45 -2.06
C VAL A 88 -6.81 5.03 -3.53
N GLU A 89 -7.61 5.66 -4.38
CA GLU A 89 -7.73 5.31 -5.79
C GLU A 89 -6.49 5.66 -6.61
N GLN A 90 -5.97 6.89 -6.49
CA GLN A 90 -4.89 7.39 -7.34
C GLN A 90 -3.57 6.69 -7.12
N TYR A 91 -3.30 6.25 -5.90
CA TYR A 91 -2.03 5.64 -5.57
C TYR A 91 -2.09 4.12 -5.59
N ARG A 92 -3.13 3.53 -6.18
CA ARG A 92 -3.15 2.09 -6.35
C ARG A 92 -2.01 1.63 -7.25
N VAL A 93 -1.37 0.56 -6.81
CA VAL A 93 -0.28 -0.13 -7.51
C VAL A 93 -0.89 -1.34 -8.21
N PRO A 94 -0.96 -1.34 -9.55
CA PRO A 94 -1.45 -2.48 -10.30
C PRO A 94 -0.47 -3.64 -10.19
N VAL A 95 -0.99 -4.79 -9.77
CA VAL A 95 -0.25 -6.05 -9.75
C VAL A 95 -0.91 -7.04 -10.69
N THR A 96 -0.11 -7.59 -11.61
CA THR A 96 -0.55 -8.65 -12.50
C THR A 96 0.21 -9.92 -12.17
N VAL A 97 -0.52 -11.01 -11.94
CA VAL A 97 0.04 -12.36 -11.79
C VAL A 97 -0.21 -13.10 -13.09
N ARG A 98 0.86 -13.63 -13.70
CA ARG A 98 0.79 -14.45 -14.92
C ARG A 98 1.58 -15.74 -14.73
N THR A 99 1.21 -16.78 -15.46
CA THR A 99 2.13 -17.89 -15.74
C THR A 99 3.19 -17.45 -16.75
N LYS A 100 4.31 -18.18 -16.81
CA LYS A 100 5.41 -17.90 -17.76
C LYS A 100 5.01 -18.01 -19.23
N ASP A 101 3.95 -18.75 -19.54
CA ASP A 101 3.36 -18.81 -20.90
C ASP A 101 2.48 -17.60 -21.24
N GLY A 102 2.28 -16.66 -20.31
CA GLY A 102 1.53 -15.42 -20.50
C GLY A 102 0.08 -15.45 -20.02
N THR A 103 -0.44 -16.58 -19.54
CA THR A 103 -1.82 -16.65 -19.02
C THR A 103 -1.97 -15.79 -17.77
N VAL A 104 -2.91 -14.85 -17.78
CA VAL A 104 -3.20 -14.00 -16.61
C VAL A 104 -3.98 -14.80 -15.57
N LEU A 105 -3.42 -14.93 -14.38
CA LEU A 105 -4.03 -15.62 -13.24
C LEU A 105 -4.82 -14.65 -12.36
N ALA A 106 -4.32 -13.43 -12.17
CA ALA A 106 -4.97 -12.41 -11.37
C ALA A 106 -4.54 -10.99 -11.78
N ASN A 107 -5.46 -10.05 -11.64
CA ASN A 107 -5.17 -8.62 -11.62
C ASN A 107 -5.62 -8.07 -10.27
N LEU A 108 -4.71 -7.41 -9.57
CA LEU A 108 -4.94 -6.83 -8.25
C LEU A 108 -4.60 -5.35 -8.32
N LEU A 109 -5.31 -4.55 -7.52
CA LEU A 109 -4.97 -3.15 -7.30
C LEU A 109 -4.63 -3.00 -5.83
N LEU A 110 -3.33 -3.04 -5.50
CA LEU A 110 -2.85 -2.79 -4.15
C LEU A 110 -2.93 -1.29 -3.85
N GLY A 111 -2.99 -0.87 -2.60
CA GLY A 111 -2.70 0.53 -2.26
C GLY A 111 -1.21 0.86 -2.46
N GLY A 112 -0.88 2.14 -2.61
CA GLY A 112 0.49 2.68 -2.75
C GLY A 112 0.49 4.15 -2.33
N ARG A 113 1.56 4.95 -2.36
CA ARG A 113 3.02 4.78 -2.49
C ARG A 113 3.67 5.08 -1.11
N ARG A 114 4.17 4.04 -0.38
CA ARG A 114 4.71 3.98 1.02
C ARG A 114 3.81 3.19 2.00
N GLU A 115 2.51 3.16 1.74
CA GLU A 115 1.48 2.82 2.71
C GLU A 115 1.30 1.31 2.84
N VAL A 116 1.04 0.58 1.74
CA VAL A 116 0.90 -0.88 1.79
C VAL A 116 2.21 -1.63 2.09
N TRP A 117 3.34 -0.93 2.10
CA TRP A 117 4.67 -1.53 2.15
C TRP A 117 5.37 -1.30 3.48
N THR A 118 4.73 -0.66 4.45
CA THR A 118 5.34 -0.47 5.78
C THR A 118 5.61 -1.83 6.46
N GLY A 119 4.76 -2.84 6.22
CA GLY A 119 5.00 -4.26 6.55
C GLY A 119 5.78 -5.06 5.48
N GLY A 120 5.87 -4.52 4.27
CA GLY A 120 6.38 -5.17 3.06
C GLY A 120 5.30 -5.94 2.30
N LEU A 121 5.38 -5.91 0.97
CA LEU A 121 4.60 -6.74 0.06
C LEU A 121 5.00 -8.20 0.25
N THR A 122 4.08 -9.06 0.68
CA THR A 122 4.32 -10.51 0.75
C THR A 122 3.66 -11.23 -0.41
N VAL A 123 4.38 -12.19 -0.99
CA VAL A 123 3.89 -13.03 -2.09
C VAL A 123 4.10 -14.48 -1.73
N GLY A 124 3.07 -15.31 -1.91
CA GLY A 124 3.11 -16.74 -1.60
C GLY A 124 1.76 -17.41 -1.82
N SER A 125 1.67 -18.71 -1.57
CA SER A 125 0.42 -19.47 -1.77
C SER A 125 -0.54 -19.39 -0.59
N ALA A 126 -0.08 -18.97 0.60
CA ALA A 126 -0.94 -18.80 1.77
C ALA A 126 -1.89 -17.59 1.63
N PRO A 127 -3.12 -17.66 2.18
CA PRO A 127 -4.15 -16.62 2.01
C PRO A 127 -3.88 -15.32 2.77
N ASP A 128 -2.91 -15.30 3.67
CA ASP A 128 -2.49 -14.14 4.44
C ASP A 128 -1.38 -13.31 3.75
N ASN A 129 -0.95 -13.70 2.55
CA ASN A 129 -0.07 -12.88 1.73
C ASN A 129 -0.80 -11.69 1.11
N THR A 130 -0.06 -10.60 0.86
CA THR A 130 -0.57 -9.46 0.10
C THR A 130 -0.96 -9.85 -1.33
N VAL A 131 -0.13 -10.69 -1.97
CA VAL A 131 -0.40 -11.26 -3.29
C VAL A 131 -0.39 -12.78 -3.17
N VAL A 132 -1.57 -13.37 -3.29
CA VAL A 132 -1.74 -14.83 -3.20
C VAL A 132 -1.54 -15.46 -4.58
N VAL A 133 -0.55 -16.34 -4.69
CA VAL A 133 -0.25 -17.11 -5.90
C VAL A 133 -0.38 -18.60 -5.56
N ASN A 134 -1.62 -19.11 -5.63
CA ASN A 134 -1.92 -20.51 -5.33
C ASN A 134 -1.55 -21.42 -6.51
N ARG A 135 -0.25 -21.70 -6.67
CA ARG A 135 0.32 -22.48 -7.77
C ARG A 135 1.35 -23.50 -7.27
N PRO A 136 1.48 -24.66 -7.95
CA PRO A 136 2.53 -25.63 -7.61
C PRO A 136 3.92 -25.01 -7.64
N GLY A 137 4.74 -25.31 -6.63
CA GLY A 137 6.09 -24.76 -6.51
C GLY A 137 6.18 -23.37 -5.87
N VAL A 138 5.04 -22.70 -5.60
CA VAL A 138 5.02 -21.47 -4.81
C VAL A 138 4.85 -21.80 -3.33
N ALA A 139 5.90 -21.57 -2.54
CA ALA A 139 5.87 -21.70 -1.09
C ALA A 139 4.76 -20.86 -0.42
N PRO A 140 4.25 -21.26 0.77
CA PRO A 140 3.26 -20.51 1.53
C PRO A 140 3.62 -19.03 1.71
N HIS A 141 4.89 -18.74 2.03
CA HIS A 141 5.46 -17.38 2.01
C HIS A 141 6.75 -17.42 1.19
N HIS A 142 6.70 -16.94 -0.05
CA HIS A 142 7.78 -17.15 -1.02
C HIS A 142 8.78 -16.00 -0.98
N VAL A 143 8.28 -14.77 -1.09
CA VAL A 143 9.11 -13.56 -1.16
C VAL A 143 8.45 -12.42 -0.40
N ARG A 144 9.29 -11.58 0.20
CA ARG A 144 8.88 -10.31 0.79
C ARG A 144 9.61 -9.17 0.07
N VAL A 145 8.89 -8.10 -0.23
CA VAL A 145 9.45 -6.91 -0.87
C VAL A 145 9.18 -5.67 -0.02
N ARG A 146 10.18 -4.83 0.17
CA ARG A 146 10.05 -3.53 0.83
C ARG A 146 10.51 -2.41 -0.09
N VAL A 147 9.88 -1.25 0.00
CA VAL A 147 10.37 -0.02 -0.64
C VAL A 147 11.40 0.64 0.27
N GLY A 148 12.50 1.13 -0.29
CA GLY A 148 13.42 2.03 0.40
C GLY A 148 14.26 2.84 -0.58
N GLY A 149 15.48 3.22 -0.19
CA GLY A 149 16.44 3.89 -1.08
C GLY A 149 16.43 5.43 -1.07
N GLY A 150 15.53 6.07 -0.31
CA GLY A 150 15.53 7.52 -0.11
C GLY A 150 15.41 8.28 -1.44
N HIS A 151 16.42 9.08 -1.78
CA HIS A 151 16.50 9.83 -3.05
C HIS A 151 16.52 8.94 -4.30
N HIS A 152 16.94 7.67 -4.17
CA HIS A 152 16.96 6.69 -5.27
C HIS A 152 16.09 5.49 -4.88
N PRO A 153 14.77 5.55 -5.13
CA PRO A 153 13.86 4.52 -4.67
C PRO A 153 14.21 3.15 -5.26
N CYS A 154 14.18 2.13 -4.40
CA CYS A 154 14.47 0.75 -4.78
C CYS A 154 13.57 -0.24 -4.02
N TYR A 155 13.36 -1.41 -4.65
CA TYR A 155 12.76 -2.56 -4.04
C TYR A 155 13.84 -3.42 -3.36
N PHE A 156 13.69 -3.67 -2.08
CA PHE A 156 14.46 -4.67 -1.35
C PHE A 156 13.70 -5.98 -1.41
N VAL A 157 14.19 -6.91 -2.23
CA VAL A 157 13.63 -8.26 -2.38
C VAL A 157 14.32 -9.17 -1.38
N GLU A 158 13.53 -9.86 -0.56
CA GLU A 158 13.97 -10.84 0.43
C GLU A 158 13.35 -12.20 0.13
N VAL A 159 14.21 -13.20 -0.11
CA VAL A 159 13.76 -14.59 -0.27
C VAL A 159 13.31 -15.11 1.08
N VAL A 160 12.07 -15.58 1.16
CA VAL A 160 11.55 -16.24 2.34
C VAL A 160 11.67 -17.75 2.16
N GLU A 161 11.20 -18.28 1.04
CA GLU A 161 11.27 -19.69 0.68
C GLU A 161 11.14 -19.86 -0.84
N GLY A 162 11.73 -20.93 -1.39
CA GLY A 162 11.70 -21.21 -2.82
C GLY A 162 12.70 -20.36 -3.62
N THR A 163 12.67 -20.50 -4.94
CA THR A 163 13.56 -19.76 -5.85
C THR A 163 12.84 -18.52 -6.37
N THR A 164 13.42 -17.35 -6.07
CA THR A 164 12.94 -16.06 -6.56
C THR A 164 13.94 -15.45 -7.52
N THR A 165 13.47 -14.92 -8.65
CA THR A 165 14.26 -14.06 -9.55
C THR A 165 13.65 -12.68 -9.62
N ALA A 166 14.47 -11.63 -9.48
CA ALA A 166 14.06 -10.24 -9.65
C ALA A 166 15.26 -9.35 -10.05
N GLY A 167 15.07 -8.44 -11.00
CA GLY A 167 16.13 -7.53 -11.45
C GLY A 167 17.38 -8.25 -12.00
N GLY A 168 17.19 -9.38 -12.67
CA GLY A 168 18.27 -10.22 -13.20
C GLY A 168 19.04 -11.05 -12.16
N THR A 169 18.71 -10.94 -10.87
CA THR A 169 19.31 -11.73 -9.79
C THR A 169 18.36 -12.84 -9.37
N SER A 170 18.88 -14.05 -9.15
CA SER A 170 18.12 -15.22 -8.70
C SER A 170 18.74 -15.82 -7.43
N SER A 171 17.91 -16.20 -6.47
CA SER A 171 18.35 -16.89 -5.26
C SER A 171 17.28 -17.83 -4.73
N SER A 172 17.71 -18.94 -4.14
CA SER A 172 16.87 -19.90 -3.41
C SER A 172 17.21 -19.97 -1.92
N THR A 173 18.13 -19.13 -1.45
CA THR A 173 18.60 -19.16 -0.06
C THR A 173 17.73 -18.23 0.80
N PRO A 174 17.00 -18.75 1.80
CA PRO A 174 16.19 -17.93 2.70
C PRO A 174 17.00 -16.83 3.39
N GLY A 175 16.41 -15.64 3.49
CA GLY A 175 17.00 -14.45 4.11
C GLY A 175 17.96 -13.67 3.20
N VAL A 176 18.31 -14.19 2.01
CA VAL A 176 19.08 -13.40 1.03
C VAL A 176 18.26 -12.20 0.57
N LYS A 177 18.93 -11.04 0.55
CA LYS A 177 18.33 -9.77 0.14
C LYS A 177 19.14 -9.10 -0.95
N TRP A 178 18.47 -8.51 -1.92
CA TRP A 178 19.10 -7.64 -2.91
C TRP A 178 18.20 -6.45 -3.24
N ARG A 179 18.79 -5.46 -3.89
CA ARG A 179 18.10 -4.25 -4.35
C ARG A 179 17.76 -4.37 -5.83
N VAL A 180 16.56 -3.96 -6.19
CA VAL A 180 16.11 -3.76 -7.57
C VAL A 180 15.74 -2.29 -7.73
N PRO A 181 16.36 -1.53 -8.65
CA PRO A 181 15.99 -0.13 -8.91
C PRO A 181 14.53 0.01 -9.34
N MET A 182 13.85 1.09 -8.94
CA MET A 182 12.47 1.38 -9.39
C MET A 182 12.40 2.10 -10.74
N GLU A 183 13.31 1.78 -11.66
CA GLU A 183 13.30 2.36 -13.01
C GLU A 183 12.23 1.71 -13.91
N GLU A 184 11.87 0.46 -13.61
CA GLU A 184 10.88 -0.35 -14.31
C GLU A 184 9.95 -1.06 -13.30
N PRO A 185 8.79 -1.60 -13.76
CA PRO A 185 7.94 -2.44 -12.92
C PRO A 185 8.74 -3.57 -12.27
N LEU A 186 8.47 -3.84 -10.99
CA LEU A 186 9.11 -4.97 -10.31
C LEU A 186 8.54 -6.27 -10.87
N LEU A 187 9.40 -7.05 -11.50
CA LEU A 187 9.10 -8.40 -11.94
C LEU A 187 9.68 -9.40 -10.94
N LEU A 188 8.81 -10.16 -10.30
CA LEU A 188 9.16 -11.29 -9.44
C LEU A 188 8.81 -12.58 -10.17
N GLU A 189 9.79 -13.41 -10.47
CA GLU A 189 9.54 -14.76 -10.96
C GLU A 189 9.57 -15.75 -9.81
N LEU A 190 8.51 -16.54 -9.68
CA LEU A 190 8.29 -17.53 -8.64
C LEU A 190 7.79 -18.81 -9.32
N ALA A 191 8.58 -19.89 -9.30
CA ALA A 191 8.26 -21.14 -9.98
C ALA A 191 7.85 -20.95 -11.46
N ASP A 192 6.61 -21.31 -11.83
CA ASP A 192 6.02 -21.18 -13.17
C ASP A 192 5.29 -19.84 -13.39
N CYS A 193 5.39 -18.91 -12.44
CA CYS A 193 4.66 -17.65 -12.41
C CYS A 193 5.56 -16.42 -12.40
N THR A 194 4.99 -15.31 -12.83
CA THR A 194 5.56 -13.97 -12.75
C THR A 194 4.54 -13.05 -12.09
N VAL A 195 4.99 -12.29 -11.10
CA VAL A 195 4.23 -11.22 -10.44
C VAL A 195 4.86 -9.90 -10.86
N GLN A 196 4.09 -9.09 -11.59
CA GLN A 196 4.49 -7.76 -12.06
C GLN A 196 3.82 -6.70 -11.20
N VAL A 197 4.60 -5.83 -10.58
CA VAL A 197 4.14 -4.70 -9.75
C VAL A 197 4.50 -3.40 -10.47
N ASN A 198 3.50 -2.60 -10.85
CA ASN A 198 3.67 -1.39 -11.67
C ASN A 198 3.64 -0.09 -10.86
#